data_AF-A0A382X1P7-F1
#
_entry.id   AF-A0A382X1P7-F1
#
_cell.length_a   1.000
_cell.length_b   1.000
_cell.length_c   1.000
_cell.angle_alpha   90.00
_cell.angle_beta   90.00
_cell.angle_gamma   90.00
#
_symmetry.space_group_name_H-M   'P 1'
#
loop_
_entity.id
_entity.type
_entity.pdbx_description
1 polymer ?
#
loop_
_entity_poly.entity_id
_entity_poly.type
_entity_poly.pdbx_seq_one_letter_code
_entity_poly.pdbx_strand_id
1 'polypeptide(L)'
;AYILQDMMSIVLLMLGYDGNMIGYSEARVKEAVKEAKNFMIEKKPLVRKYYDSGAEFQQMMINEDIAVGHAWSGPVSKLIMDGFPAVMTIPKEGSYSFVYCYNIANNGPNPDNAYKFLDALIARPEIGANMTKASGFISTFAGSRKYLTDVEKAAASFSQEELDALQFFRADENKMKYDHIDPACEEIKAA
;
A
#
# COMPACT_ATOMS: atom_id res chain seq x y z
N ALA A 1 1.34 14.58 -1.90
CA ALA A 1 0.00 13.98 -2.16
C ALA A 1 -0.08 12.63 -1.46
N TYR A 2 -1.28 12.10 -1.18
CA TYR A 2 -1.42 10.78 -0.54
C TYR A 2 -2.80 10.16 -0.78
N ILE A 3 -2.90 8.85 -0.56
CA ILE A 3 -4.19 8.13 -0.43
C ILE A 3 -4.70 8.38 0.98
N LEU A 4 -5.92 8.92 1.10
CA LEU A 4 -6.40 9.47 2.37
C LEU A 4 -6.55 8.41 3.47
N GLN A 5 -7.15 7.27 3.13
CA GLN A 5 -7.42 6.17 4.07
C GLN A 5 -6.12 5.49 4.54
N ASP A 6 -5.17 5.27 3.63
CA ASP A 6 -3.86 4.70 3.94
C ASP A 6 -3.06 5.67 4.83
N MET A 7 -3.04 6.96 4.46
CA MET A 7 -2.33 7.97 5.24
C MET A 7 -2.92 8.12 6.64
N MET A 8 -4.24 8.02 6.80
CA MET A 8 -4.85 8.02 8.14
C MET A 8 -4.33 6.86 8.99
N SER A 9 -4.18 5.68 8.40
CA SER A 9 -3.63 4.52 9.10
C SER A 9 -2.16 4.77 9.52
N ILE A 10 -1.35 5.41 8.68
CA ILE A 10 0.03 5.79 9.05
C ILE A 10 0.07 6.89 10.12
N VAL A 11 -0.81 7.88 10.05
CA VAL A 11 -0.94 8.92 11.09
C VAL A 11 -1.33 8.30 12.43
N LEU A 12 -2.16 7.26 12.43
CA LEU A 12 -2.49 6.52 13.65
C LEU A 12 -1.24 5.87 14.27
N LEU A 13 -0.35 5.28 13.46
CA LEU A 13 0.94 4.76 13.95
C LEU A 13 1.82 5.87 14.52
N MET A 14 1.92 7.00 13.82
CA MET A 14 2.65 8.18 14.28
C MET A 14 2.15 8.72 15.62
N LEU A 15 0.83 8.66 15.86
CA LEU A 15 0.20 9.06 17.12
C LEU A 15 0.31 7.99 18.22
N GLY A 16 0.96 6.86 17.96
CA GLY A 16 1.20 5.79 18.94
C GLY A 16 0.04 4.80 19.08
N TYR A 17 -0.92 4.81 18.16
CA TYR A 17 -1.91 3.72 18.05
C TYR A 17 -1.32 2.55 17.25
N ASP A 18 -1.91 1.36 17.36
CA ASP A 18 -1.48 0.18 16.61
C ASP A 18 -1.84 0.26 15.10
N GLY A 19 -2.75 1.18 14.74
CA GLY A 19 -3.24 1.43 13.39
C GLY A 19 -4.13 0.33 12.79
N ASN A 20 -4.17 -0.87 13.37
CA ASN A 20 -5.11 -1.94 13.02
C ASN A 20 -6.33 -2.01 13.97
N MET A 21 -6.32 -1.27 15.08
CA MET A 21 -7.40 -1.17 16.09
C MET A 21 -7.69 -2.49 16.81
N ILE A 22 -6.69 -3.37 16.96
CA ILE A 22 -6.88 -4.71 17.48
C ILE A 22 -7.17 -4.69 18.97
N GLY A 23 -8.31 -5.26 19.37
CA GLY A 23 -8.73 -5.32 20.77
C GLY A 23 -9.15 -3.97 21.36
N TYR A 24 -9.39 -2.97 20.52
CA TYR A 24 -9.83 -1.65 20.96
C TYR A 24 -11.33 -1.68 21.27
N SER A 25 -11.73 -0.91 22.28
CA SER A 25 -13.15 -0.58 22.45
C SER A 25 -13.58 0.43 21.39
N GLU A 26 -14.86 0.46 21.03
CA GLU A 26 -15.40 1.45 20.08
C GLU A 26 -15.11 2.89 20.53
N ALA A 27 -15.16 3.17 21.83
CA ALA A 27 -14.78 4.47 22.39
C ALA A 27 -13.32 4.83 22.09
N ARG A 28 -12.40 3.85 22.22
CA ARG A 28 -10.98 4.04 21.92
C ARG A 28 -10.74 4.22 20.42
N VAL A 29 -11.48 3.51 19.56
CA VAL A 29 -11.41 3.71 18.10
C VAL A 29 -11.86 5.12 17.73
N LYS A 30 -12.99 5.60 18.28
CA LYS A 30 -13.49 6.96 18.04
C LYS A 30 -12.51 8.03 18.48
N GLU A 31 -11.86 7.84 19.63
CA GLU A 31 -10.80 8.74 20.12
C GLU A 31 -9.63 8.80 19.13
N ALA A 32 -9.08 7.64 18.75
CA ALA A 32 -7.95 7.53 17.85
C ALA A 32 -8.23 8.14 16.47
N VAL A 33 -9.38 7.81 15.89
CA VAL A 33 -9.81 8.35 14.58
C VAL A 33 -10.04 9.86 14.66
N LYS A 34 -10.63 10.36 15.74
CA LYS A 34 -10.84 11.81 15.92
C LYS A 34 -9.51 12.56 16.00
N GLU A 35 -8.53 12.03 16.74
CA GLU A 35 -7.21 12.63 16.87
C GLU A 35 -6.47 12.66 15.52
N ALA A 36 -6.40 11.52 14.82
CA ALA A 36 -5.80 11.41 13.50
C ALA A 36 -6.49 12.35 12.48
N LYS A 37 -7.82 12.39 12.48
CA LYS A 37 -8.60 13.29 11.63
C LYS A 37 -8.25 14.75 11.86
N ASN A 38 -8.23 15.19 13.12
CA ASN A 38 -7.93 16.58 13.46
C ASN A 38 -6.51 16.96 13.02
N PHE A 39 -5.53 16.08 13.23
CA PHE A 39 -4.18 16.26 12.73
C PHE A 39 -4.14 16.41 11.21
N MET A 40 -4.84 15.54 10.47
CA MET A 40 -4.87 15.58 9.01
C MET A 40 -5.57 16.84 8.47
N ILE A 41 -6.63 17.31 9.14
CA ILE A 41 -7.28 18.60 8.81
C ILE A 41 -6.30 19.75 9.02
N GLU A 42 -5.59 19.78 10.14
CA GLU A 42 -4.58 20.82 10.42
C GLU A 42 -3.48 20.86 9.34
N LYS A 43 -3.05 19.68 8.85
CA LYS A 43 -2.02 19.57 7.81
C LYS A 43 -2.54 19.66 6.38
N LYS A 44 -3.86 19.78 6.16
CA LYS A 44 -4.48 19.85 4.83
C LYS A 44 -3.87 20.91 3.90
N PRO A 45 -3.47 22.12 4.37
CA PRO A 45 -2.83 23.12 3.50
C PRO A 45 -1.53 22.66 2.82
N LEU A 46 -0.87 21.62 3.35
CA LEU A 46 0.34 21.04 2.76
C LEU A 46 0.04 20.01 1.66
N VAL A 47 -1.24 19.63 1.47
CA VAL A 47 -1.62 18.50 0.64
C VAL A 47 -2.07 18.97 -0.74
N ARG A 48 -1.23 18.66 -1.74
CA ARG A 48 -1.55 18.96 -3.14
C ARG A 48 -2.80 18.26 -3.65
N LYS A 49 -2.97 16.98 -3.29
CA LYS A 49 -4.04 16.11 -3.78
C LYS A 49 -4.21 14.87 -2.89
N TYR A 50 -5.47 14.47 -2.70
CA TYR A 50 -5.84 13.09 -2.34
C TYR A 50 -6.12 12.33 -3.64
N TYR A 51 -5.44 11.22 -3.84
CA TYR A 51 -5.45 10.49 -5.12
C TYR A 51 -5.87 9.03 -4.90
N ASP A 52 -6.33 8.37 -5.96
CA ASP A 52 -6.95 7.03 -5.86
C ASP A 52 -6.29 5.97 -6.76
N SER A 53 -5.30 6.34 -7.59
CA SER A 53 -4.59 5.38 -8.44
C SER A 53 -3.08 5.56 -8.47
N GLY A 54 -2.36 4.44 -8.67
CA GLY A 54 -0.91 4.45 -8.84
C GLY A 54 -0.46 5.31 -10.02
N ALA A 55 -1.15 5.21 -11.18
CA ALA A 55 -0.83 5.98 -12.38
C ALA A 55 -0.94 7.50 -12.15
N GLU A 56 -1.92 7.93 -11.36
CA GLU A 56 -2.09 9.33 -11.01
C GLU A 56 -0.94 9.85 -10.13
N PHE A 57 -0.50 9.06 -9.14
CA PHE A 57 0.69 9.39 -8.36
C PHE A 57 1.93 9.53 -9.25
N GLN A 58 2.12 8.57 -10.16
CA GLN A 58 3.24 8.58 -11.09
C GLN A 58 3.24 9.83 -11.97
N GLN A 59 2.09 10.20 -12.52
CA GLN A 59 1.95 11.39 -13.34
C GLN A 59 2.26 12.66 -12.55
N MET A 60 1.80 12.78 -11.30
CA MET A 60 2.12 13.94 -10.45
C MET A 60 3.61 14.05 -10.14
N MET A 61 4.32 12.93 -9.93
CA MET A 61 5.78 12.95 -9.75
C MET A 61 6.50 13.37 -11.03
N ILE A 62 6.11 12.81 -12.18
CA ILE A 62 6.71 13.11 -13.49
C ILE A 62 6.49 14.57 -13.89
N ASN A 63 5.31 15.11 -13.63
CA ASN A 63 4.97 16.50 -13.93
C ASN A 63 5.55 17.49 -12.91
N GLU A 64 6.25 17.01 -11.88
CA GLU A 64 6.76 17.81 -10.77
C GLU A 64 5.64 18.56 -9.99
N ASP A 65 4.40 18.07 -10.05
CA ASP A 65 3.27 18.59 -9.26
C ASP A 65 3.46 18.34 -7.76
N ILE A 66 4.26 17.33 -7.41
CA ILE A 66 4.64 16.96 -6.05
C ILE A 66 6.12 16.60 -5.98
N ALA A 67 6.78 16.98 -4.89
CA ALA A 67 8.14 16.53 -4.56
C ALA A 67 8.15 15.31 -3.61
N VAL A 68 7.06 15.10 -2.87
CA VAL A 68 6.90 14.01 -1.90
C VAL A 68 5.43 13.57 -1.82
N GLY A 69 5.23 12.28 -1.59
CA GLY A 69 3.93 11.74 -1.29
C GLY A 69 3.98 10.32 -0.74
N HIS A 70 2.88 9.92 -0.12
CA HIS A 70 2.66 8.53 0.24
C HIS A 70 2.13 7.79 -0.98
N ALA A 71 2.67 6.59 -1.26
CA ALA A 71 2.18 5.71 -2.29
C ALA A 71 2.40 4.23 -1.95
N TRP A 72 1.67 3.35 -2.63
CA TRP A 72 2.00 1.93 -2.67
C TRP A 72 3.36 1.74 -3.35
N SER A 73 4.10 0.71 -2.95
CA SER A 73 5.46 0.47 -3.44
C SER A 73 5.53 0.24 -4.95
N GLY A 74 4.58 -0.50 -5.52
CA GLY A 74 4.58 -0.87 -6.94
C GLY A 74 4.70 0.32 -7.90
N PRO A 75 3.79 1.31 -7.85
CA PRO A 75 3.89 2.51 -8.68
C PRO A 75 5.23 3.26 -8.56
N VAL A 76 5.80 3.36 -7.35
CA VAL A 76 7.09 4.04 -7.14
C VAL A 76 8.24 3.20 -7.71
N SER A 77 8.25 1.90 -7.46
CA SER A 77 9.24 0.99 -8.03
C SER A 77 9.19 1.00 -9.55
N LYS A 78 7.99 1.06 -10.15
CA LYS A 78 7.84 1.16 -11.60
C LYS A 78 8.44 2.45 -12.16
N LEU A 79 8.24 3.59 -11.49
CA LEU A 79 8.91 4.85 -11.88
C LEU A 79 10.44 4.71 -11.87
N ILE A 80 10.98 4.15 -10.80
CA ILE A 80 12.43 3.96 -10.65
C ILE A 80 12.97 3.03 -11.74
N MET A 81 12.27 1.93 -12.01
CA MET A 81 12.64 0.98 -13.09
C MET A 81 12.59 1.64 -14.48
N ASP A 82 11.70 2.61 -14.68
CA ASP A 82 11.61 3.40 -15.92
C ASP A 82 12.66 4.53 -16.01
N GLY A 83 13.56 4.64 -15.01
CA GLY A 83 14.65 5.61 -14.99
C GLY A 83 14.30 6.95 -14.36
N PHE A 84 13.14 7.08 -13.71
CA PHE A 84 12.79 8.29 -12.96
C PHE A 84 13.60 8.38 -11.66
N PRO A 85 14.23 9.53 -11.35
CA PRO A 85 15.12 9.67 -10.19
C PRO A 85 14.34 9.86 -8.87
N ALA A 86 13.60 8.84 -8.45
CA ALA A 86 12.89 8.81 -7.18
C ALA A 86 13.57 7.91 -6.15
N VAL A 87 13.30 8.19 -4.87
CA VAL A 87 13.64 7.34 -3.74
C VAL A 87 12.35 6.98 -3.01
N MET A 88 12.30 5.76 -2.50
CA MET A 88 11.22 5.25 -1.67
C MET A 88 11.78 4.84 -0.32
N THR A 89 11.05 5.09 0.76
CA THR A 89 11.44 4.73 2.12
C THR A 89 10.21 4.36 2.94
N ILE A 90 10.39 3.58 4.00
CA ILE A 90 9.37 3.29 4.99
C ILE A 90 9.55 4.27 6.17
N PRO A 91 8.50 5.01 6.57
CA PRO A 91 8.58 5.92 7.73
C PRO A 91 8.99 5.19 9.00
N LYS A 92 9.74 5.87 9.88
CA LYS A 92 10.20 5.31 11.16
C LYS A 92 9.05 4.95 12.12
N GLU A 93 7.91 5.62 11.96
CA GLU A 93 6.67 5.34 12.69
C GLU A 93 6.02 4.03 12.24
N GLY A 94 6.48 3.50 11.10
CA GLY A 94 5.97 2.29 10.47
C GLY A 94 5.04 2.57 9.29
N SER A 95 4.71 1.48 8.61
CA SER A 95 3.73 1.47 7.51
C SER A 95 3.12 0.07 7.38
N TYR A 96 2.32 -0.14 6.34
CA TYR A 96 1.62 -1.38 6.12
C TYR A 96 2.20 -2.19 4.98
N SER A 97 2.23 -3.50 5.18
CA SER A 97 2.49 -4.49 4.15
C SER A 97 1.19 -5.21 3.77
N PHE A 98 1.11 -5.63 2.51
CA PHE A 98 0.00 -6.41 1.97
C PHE A 98 0.52 -7.43 0.96
N VAL A 99 -0.24 -8.51 0.80
CA VAL A 99 0.01 -9.53 -0.22
C VAL A 99 -1.28 -9.75 -1.00
N TYR A 100 -1.20 -9.58 -2.32
CA TYR A 100 -2.27 -10.03 -3.20
C TYR A 100 -2.17 -11.52 -3.43
N CYS A 101 -3.30 -12.21 -3.29
CA CYS A 101 -3.40 -13.65 -3.48
C CYS A 101 -4.38 -13.96 -4.62
N TYR A 102 -4.06 -14.97 -5.42
CA TYR A 102 -5.05 -15.62 -6.26
C TYR A 102 -5.93 -16.52 -5.41
N ASN A 103 -7.25 -16.39 -5.56
CA ASN A 103 -8.23 -17.18 -4.84
C ASN A 103 -9.18 -17.85 -5.83
N ILE A 104 -9.64 -19.07 -5.50
CA ILE A 104 -10.70 -19.75 -6.24
C ILE A 104 -12.00 -19.56 -5.47
N ALA A 105 -12.98 -18.93 -6.10
CA ALA A 105 -14.29 -18.70 -5.50
C ALA A 105 -15.01 -20.03 -5.26
N ASN A 106 -15.63 -20.17 -4.08
CA ASN A 106 -16.48 -21.33 -3.79
C ASN A 106 -17.66 -21.37 -4.77
N ASN A 107 -18.01 -22.57 -5.24
CA ASN A 107 -19.05 -22.80 -6.26
C ASN A 107 -18.85 -22.04 -7.59
N GLY A 108 -17.61 -21.66 -7.92
CA GLY A 108 -17.29 -21.11 -9.24
C GLY A 108 -17.63 -22.11 -10.36
N PRO A 109 -18.03 -21.64 -11.55
CA PRO A 109 -18.58 -22.51 -12.60
C PRO A 109 -17.54 -23.43 -13.26
N ASN A 110 -16.23 -23.16 -13.11
CA ASN A 110 -15.15 -23.87 -13.81
C ASN A 110 -13.91 -24.10 -12.91
N PRO A 111 -14.01 -24.86 -11.81
CA PRO A 111 -12.91 -25.03 -10.86
C PRO A 111 -11.65 -25.63 -11.50
N ASP A 112 -11.80 -26.66 -12.35
CA ASP A 112 -10.66 -27.33 -13.01
C ASP A 112 -9.82 -26.37 -13.87
N ASN A 113 -10.46 -25.47 -14.60
CA ASN A 113 -9.75 -24.49 -15.41
C ASN A 113 -9.10 -23.40 -14.55
N ALA A 114 -9.70 -23.04 -13.41
CA ALA A 114 -9.08 -22.14 -12.45
C ALA A 114 -7.78 -22.74 -11.89
N TYR A 115 -7.79 -24.02 -11.48
CA TYR A 115 -6.57 -24.71 -11.05
C TYR A 115 -5.52 -24.80 -12.15
N LYS A 116 -5.91 -25.21 -13.37
CA LYS A 116 -4.98 -25.24 -14.53
C LYS A 116 -4.33 -23.89 -14.81
N PHE A 117 -5.08 -22.79 -14.65
CA PHE A 117 -4.56 -21.45 -14.80
C PHE A 117 -3.53 -21.10 -13.72
N LEU A 118 -3.84 -21.40 -12.44
CA LEU A 118 -2.89 -21.16 -11.35
C LEU A 118 -1.62 -22.00 -11.48
N ASP A 119 -1.75 -23.28 -11.86
CA ASP A 119 -0.60 -24.16 -12.15
C ASP A 119 0.27 -23.57 -13.26
N ALA A 120 -0.34 -23.09 -14.35
CA ALA A 120 0.37 -22.47 -15.45
C ALA A 120 1.10 -21.17 -15.06
N LEU A 121 0.52 -20.38 -14.15
CA LEU A 121 1.14 -19.17 -13.62
C LEU A 121 2.39 -19.48 -12.80
N ILE A 122 2.32 -20.46 -11.90
CA ILE A 122 3.44 -20.77 -10.99
C ILE A 122 4.50 -21.68 -11.61
N ALA A 123 4.17 -22.40 -12.68
CA ALA A 123 5.11 -23.32 -13.35
C ALA A 123 6.35 -22.63 -13.92
N ARG A 124 6.27 -21.32 -14.23
CA ARG A 124 7.38 -20.55 -14.82
C ARG A 124 7.68 -19.30 -13.99
N PRO A 125 8.79 -19.25 -13.24
CA PRO A 125 9.07 -18.11 -12.37
C PRO A 125 9.28 -16.78 -13.12
N GLU A 126 9.61 -16.83 -14.40
CA GLU A 126 9.67 -15.65 -15.28
C GLU A 126 8.33 -14.91 -15.38
N ILE A 127 7.20 -15.61 -15.21
CA ILE A 127 5.86 -14.99 -15.16
C ILE A 127 5.80 -14.03 -13.98
N GLY A 128 6.24 -14.47 -12.80
CA GLY A 128 6.29 -13.61 -11.61
C GLY A 128 7.20 -12.40 -11.81
N ALA A 129 8.36 -12.59 -12.46
CA ALA A 129 9.24 -11.47 -12.80
C ALA A 129 8.58 -10.48 -13.77
N ASN A 130 7.86 -10.97 -14.78
CA ASN A 130 7.12 -10.13 -15.71
C ASN A 130 5.99 -9.35 -15.02
N MET A 131 5.33 -9.95 -14.03
CA MET A 131 4.35 -9.23 -13.18
C MET A 131 5.02 -8.09 -12.41
N THR A 132 6.22 -8.32 -11.85
CA THR A 132 7.00 -7.26 -11.19
C THR A 132 7.41 -6.16 -12.17
N LYS A 133 7.91 -6.50 -13.36
CA LYS A 133 8.27 -5.51 -14.38
C LYS A 133 7.08 -4.67 -14.82
N ALA A 134 5.91 -5.28 -14.97
CA ALA A 134 4.71 -4.61 -15.42
C ALA A 134 4.13 -3.66 -14.36
N SER A 135 4.13 -4.06 -13.09
CA SER A 135 3.40 -3.36 -12.03
C SER A 135 4.27 -2.65 -10.98
N GLY A 136 5.56 -3.02 -10.92
CA GLY A 136 6.50 -2.66 -9.85
C GLY A 136 6.31 -3.43 -8.54
N PHE A 137 5.20 -4.16 -8.34
CA PHE A 137 5.02 -4.98 -7.14
C PHE A 137 5.91 -6.22 -7.19
N ILE A 138 6.60 -6.51 -6.08
CA ILE A 138 7.44 -7.70 -5.99
C ILE A 138 6.57 -8.96 -6.04
N SER A 139 6.89 -9.88 -6.98
CA SER A 139 6.24 -11.18 -7.06
C SER A 139 6.78 -12.13 -5.99
N THR A 140 5.87 -12.82 -5.32
CA THR A 140 6.17 -13.87 -4.34
C THR A 140 6.42 -15.25 -4.98
N PHE A 141 6.40 -15.36 -6.31
CA PHE A 141 6.61 -16.64 -6.99
C PHE A 141 8.05 -17.11 -6.82
N ALA A 142 8.23 -18.37 -6.40
CA ALA A 142 9.53 -18.94 -6.12
C ALA A 142 10.46 -18.86 -7.34
N GLY A 143 11.61 -18.21 -7.18
CA GLY A 143 12.61 -18.07 -8.23
C GLY A 143 12.35 -16.94 -9.25
N SER A 144 11.33 -16.09 -9.05
CA SER A 144 11.07 -14.94 -9.93
C SER A 144 12.24 -13.96 -9.98
N ARG A 145 12.87 -13.70 -8.82
CA ARG A 145 13.97 -12.74 -8.66
C ARG A 145 15.17 -12.96 -9.58
N LYS A 146 15.41 -14.19 -10.06
CA LYS A 146 16.53 -14.50 -10.98
C LYS A 146 16.35 -13.92 -12.38
N TYR A 147 15.13 -13.53 -12.75
CA TYR A 147 14.79 -12.94 -14.04
C TYR A 147 14.66 -11.41 -13.99
N LEU A 148 15.00 -10.81 -12.84
CA LEU A 148 15.03 -9.35 -12.66
C LEU A 148 16.45 -8.82 -12.89
N THR A 149 16.55 -7.62 -13.45
CA THR A 149 17.79 -6.84 -13.49
C THR A 149 18.13 -6.30 -12.10
N ASP A 150 19.34 -5.75 -11.92
CA ASP A 150 19.73 -5.21 -10.62
C ASP A 150 18.95 -3.96 -10.24
N VAL A 151 18.61 -3.11 -11.22
CA VAL A 151 17.71 -1.96 -11.02
C VAL A 151 16.33 -2.42 -10.58
N GLU A 152 15.76 -3.44 -11.24
CA GLU A 152 14.44 -3.99 -10.89
C GLU A 152 14.44 -4.63 -9.49
N LYS A 153 15.54 -5.27 -9.08
CA LYS A 153 15.69 -5.79 -7.71
C LYS A 153 15.78 -4.67 -6.68
N ALA A 154 16.53 -3.60 -7.00
CA ALA A 154 16.79 -2.50 -6.09
C ALA A 154 15.58 -1.57 -5.91
N ALA A 155 14.74 -1.40 -6.93
CA ALA A 155 13.60 -0.47 -6.94
C ALA A 155 12.55 -0.69 -5.83
N ALA A 156 12.57 -1.84 -5.16
CA ALA A 156 11.69 -2.19 -4.04
C ALA A 156 12.47 -2.83 -2.87
N SER A 157 13.78 -2.58 -2.77
CA SER A 157 14.60 -3.07 -1.67
C SER A 157 14.65 -2.03 -0.54
N PHE A 158 14.40 -2.47 0.69
CA PHE A 158 14.43 -1.65 1.89
C PHE A 158 15.48 -2.21 2.86
N SER A 159 15.94 -1.37 3.79
CA SER A 159 16.78 -1.81 4.90
C SER A 159 16.02 -2.74 5.85
N GLN A 160 16.74 -3.56 6.64
CA GLN A 160 16.09 -4.43 7.62
C GLN A 160 15.30 -3.62 8.67
N GLU A 161 15.82 -2.47 9.09
CA GLU A 161 15.13 -1.55 10.01
C GLU A 161 13.79 -1.07 9.45
N GLU A 162 13.78 -0.67 8.18
CA GLU A 162 12.55 -0.28 7.48
C GLU A 162 11.55 -1.44 7.37
N LEU A 163 12.04 -2.66 7.11
CA LEU A 163 11.18 -3.85 7.02
C LEU A 163 10.59 -4.23 8.39
N ASP A 164 11.36 -4.08 9.47
CA ASP A 164 10.92 -4.39 10.84
C ASP A 164 9.85 -3.40 11.34
N ALA A 165 9.80 -2.20 10.75
CA ALA A 165 8.78 -1.19 11.02
C ALA A 165 7.45 -1.45 10.28
N LEU A 166 7.38 -2.45 9.38
CA LEU A 166 6.15 -2.82 8.71
C LEU A 166 5.28 -3.74 9.55
N GLN A 167 3.97 -3.53 9.46
CA GLN A 167 2.98 -4.49 9.92
C GLN A 167 2.01 -4.86 8.80
N PHE A 168 1.47 -6.08 8.85
CA PHE A 168 0.43 -6.45 7.90
C PHE A 168 -0.90 -5.79 8.24
N PHE A 169 -1.67 -5.43 7.20
CA PHE A 169 -3.08 -5.13 7.40
C PHE A 169 -3.79 -6.34 8.00
N ARG A 170 -4.57 -6.10 9.06
CA ARG A 170 -5.33 -7.13 9.75
C ARG A 170 -6.81 -6.96 9.51
N ALA A 171 -7.47 -8.04 9.11
CA ALA A 171 -8.88 -8.01 8.77
C ALA A 171 -9.82 -8.16 9.97
N ASP A 172 -9.28 -8.51 11.15
CA ASP A 172 -10.03 -8.88 12.35
C ASP A 172 -11.08 -7.82 12.74
N GLU A 173 -10.67 -6.55 12.73
CA GLU A 173 -11.48 -5.42 13.20
C GLU A 173 -11.89 -4.47 12.07
N ASN A 174 -11.79 -4.91 10.81
CA ASN A 174 -12.03 -4.06 9.63
C ASN A 174 -13.38 -3.36 9.68
N LYS A 175 -14.44 -4.06 10.13
CA LYS A 175 -15.76 -3.44 10.22
C LYS A 175 -15.75 -2.24 11.16
N MET A 176 -15.33 -2.43 12.41
CA MET A 176 -15.30 -1.34 13.39
C MET A 176 -14.36 -0.22 12.96
N LYS A 177 -13.19 -0.59 12.44
CA LYS A 177 -12.18 0.36 11.95
C LYS A 177 -12.75 1.24 10.84
N TYR A 178 -13.29 0.65 9.78
CA TYR A 178 -13.73 1.40 8.60
C TYR A 178 -15.08 2.10 8.78
N ASP A 179 -15.97 1.59 9.65
CA ASP A 179 -17.18 2.30 10.06
C ASP A 179 -16.88 3.67 10.69
N HIS A 180 -15.65 3.89 11.19
CA HIS A 180 -15.20 5.17 11.73
C HIS A 180 -14.19 5.92 10.85
N ILE A 181 -13.26 5.23 10.18
CA ILE A 181 -12.27 5.85 9.30
C ILE A 181 -12.93 6.46 8.06
N ASP A 182 -13.91 5.79 7.45
CA ASP A 182 -14.46 6.25 6.17
C ASP A 182 -15.22 7.58 6.32
N PRO A 183 -16.12 7.76 7.32
CA PRO A 183 -16.72 9.08 7.58
C PRO A 183 -15.68 10.16 7.90
N ALA A 184 -14.65 9.83 8.68
CA ALA A 184 -13.59 10.78 9.01
C ALA A 184 -12.80 11.23 7.77
N CYS A 185 -12.59 10.34 6.80
CA CYS A 185 -11.99 10.68 5.51
C CYS A 185 -12.85 11.69 4.74
N GLU A 186 -14.18 11.51 4.71
CA GLU A 186 -15.07 12.48 4.07
C GLU A 186 -15.06 13.84 4.79
N GLU A 187 -15.00 13.87 6.11
CA GLU A 187 -14.83 15.12 6.87
C GLU A 187 -13.51 15.84 6.55
N ILE A 188 -12.40 15.10 6.40
CA ILE A 188 -11.10 15.69 5.98
C ILE A 188 -11.19 16.28 4.57
N LYS A 189 -11.90 15.61 3.65
CA LYS A 189 -12.12 16.14 2.30
C LYS A 189 -12.93 17.44 2.33
N ALA A 190 -13.91 17.54 3.22
CA ALA A 190 -14.81 18.69 3.32
C ALA A 190 -14.22 19.92 4.05
N ALA A 191 -13.29 19.72 4.99
CA ALA A 191 -12.72 20.78 5.84
C ALA A 191 -11.86 21.82 5.09
#